data_AF-A0A167EI72-F1
#
_entry.id   AF-A0A167EI72-F1
#
_cell.length_a   1.000
_cell.length_b   1.000
_cell.length_c   1.000
_cell.angle_alpha   90.00
_cell.angle_beta   90.00
_cell.angle_gamma   90.00
#
_symmetry.space_group_name_H-M   'P 1'
#
loop_
_entity.id
_entity.type
_entity.pdbx_description
1 polymer ?
#
loop_
_entity_poly.entity_id
_entity_poly.type
_entity_poly.pdbx_seq_one_letter_code
_entity_poly.pdbx_strand_id
1 'polypeptide(L)'
;MTERIVGPFGRDTEHPHSLFPEARSTAKHFTVWSGEGSGDAEGFIVIKGIEIVWFNGERKSIYNHPQPGDTESSFEFQDDEVCLWSIGAGWRLVRFEINTDKGRSWAVGGTSGEHYPGVANGKLIGFELSTGWEIDWAKITFLE
;
A
#
# COMPACT_ATOMS: atom_id res chain seq x y z
N MET A 1 -14.94 0.68 -16.99
CA MET A 1 -13.97 0.51 -15.90
C MET A 1 -13.39 -0.89 -15.98
N THR A 2 -12.07 -0.99 -16.08
CA THR A 2 -11.27 -2.21 -16.18
C THR A 2 -10.32 -2.30 -15.00
N GLU A 3 -9.98 -3.51 -14.58
CA GLU A 3 -9.00 -3.71 -13.52
C GLU A 3 -7.58 -3.66 -14.10
N ARG A 4 -6.71 -2.92 -13.43
CA ARG A 4 -5.29 -2.81 -13.78
C ARG A 4 -4.46 -3.29 -12.62
N ILE A 5 -3.55 -4.23 -12.91
CA ILE A 5 -2.58 -4.76 -11.95
C ILE A 5 -1.23 -4.10 -12.23
N VAL A 6 -0.57 -3.61 -11.19
CA VAL A 6 0.75 -2.98 -11.29
C VAL A 6 1.74 -3.58 -10.31
N GLY A 7 3.02 -3.45 -10.63
CA GLY A 7 4.12 -4.08 -9.92
C GLY A 7 4.58 -5.38 -10.60
N PRO A 8 5.29 -6.26 -9.88
CA PRO A 8 5.52 -6.16 -8.44
C PRO A 8 6.49 -5.05 -8.02
N PHE A 9 6.35 -4.62 -6.77
CA PHE A 9 7.28 -3.72 -6.10
C PHE A 9 7.88 -4.44 -4.89
N GLY A 10 9.19 -4.31 -4.69
CA GLY A 10 9.90 -4.99 -3.61
C GLY A 10 10.37 -6.40 -3.98
N ARG A 11 10.80 -7.18 -2.99
CA ARG A 11 11.35 -8.53 -3.18
C ARG A 11 10.40 -9.58 -2.63
N ASP A 12 10.00 -10.54 -3.47
CA ASP A 12 9.16 -11.66 -3.02
C ASP A 12 9.97 -12.54 -2.06
N THR A 13 9.46 -12.72 -0.86
CA THR A 13 10.05 -13.56 0.19
C THR A 13 9.28 -14.86 0.41
N GLU A 14 8.32 -15.18 -0.46
CA GLU A 14 7.56 -16.43 -0.48
C GLU A 14 6.62 -16.64 0.73
N HIS A 15 6.20 -15.54 1.38
CA HIS A 15 5.19 -15.52 2.44
C HIS A 15 3.91 -14.81 1.95
N PRO A 16 3.08 -15.45 1.11
CA PRO A 16 2.04 -14.75 0.36
C PRO A 16 0.83 -14.38 1.22
N HIS A 17 0.30 -13.19 0.99
CA HIS A 17 -0.95 -12.69 1.57
C HIS A 17 -1.83 -12.02 0.51
N SER A 18 -3.13 -11.95 0.80
CA SER A 18 -4.13 -11.38 -0.11
C SER A 18 -5.05 -10.44 0.66
N LEU A 19 -5.09 -9.17 0.22
CA LEU A 19 -5.98 -8.13 0.73
C LEU A 19 -6.95 -7.71 -0.38
N PHE A 20 -7.96 -8.53 -0.60
CA PHE A 20 -9.08 -8.24 -1.52
C PHE A 20 -10.41 -8.41 -0.81
N PRO A 21 -11.45 -7.64 -1.16
CA PRO A 21 -12.79 -7.88 -0.65
C PRO A 21 -13.36 -9.14 -1.32
N GLU A 22 -14.23 -9.87 -0.62
CA GLU A 22 -14.93 -11.03 -1.18
C GLU A 22 -15.94 -10.60 -2.24
N ALA A 23 -16.63 -9.48 -2.02
CA ALA A 23 -17.47 -8.84 -3.01
C ALA A 23 -16.74 -7.64 -3.64
N ARG A 24 -16.76 -7.54 -4.97
CA ARG A 24 -16.06 -6.48 -5.70
C ARG A 24 -16.41 -5.09 -5.15
N SER A 25 -15.40 -4.38 -4.68
CA SER A 25 -15.53 -3.03 -4.12
C SER A 25 -14.20 -2.28 -4.24
N THR A 26 -14.21 -0.98 -3.92
CA THR A 26 -13.01 -0.14 -3.89
C THR A 26 -12.77 0.37 -2.48
N ALA A 27 -11.51 0.72 -2.18
CA ALA A 27 -11.11 1.20 -0.87
C ALA A 27 -11.86 2.49 -0.52
N LYS A 28 -12.44 2.50 0.67
CA LYS A 28 -13.00 3.69 1.33
C LYS A 28 -11.98 4.30 2.29
N HIS A 29 -11.26 3.45 3.03
CA HIS A 29 -10.22 3.87 3.96
C HIS A 29 -8.98 3.00 3.74
N PHE A 30 -7.83 3.64 3.63
CA PHE A 30 -6.54 2.99 3.49
C PHE A 30 -5.61 3.47 4.61
N THR A 31 -5.27 2.56 5.50
CA THR A 31 -4.39 2.81 6.64
C THR A 31 -3.09 2.08 6.42
N VAL A 32 -1.98 2.75 6.71
CA VAL A 32 -0.64 2.23 6.51
C VAL A 32 0.18 2.50 7.76
N TRP A 33 0.89 1.47 8.23
CA TRP A 33 1.89 1.58 9.27
C TRP A 33 3.27 1.59 8.63
N SER A 34 4.12 2.52 9.07
CA SER A 34 5.50 2.65 8.61
C SER A 34 6.45 2.84 9.79
N GLY A 35 7.66 2.34 9.68
CA GLY A 35 8.63 2.39 10.77
C GLY A 35 9.96 1.79 10.36
N GLU A 36 10.85 1.62 11.33
CA GLU A 36 12.18 1.06 11.08
C GLU A 36 12.07 -0.38 10.53
N GLY A 37 12.84 -0.64 9.48
CA GLY A 37 12.97 -1.96 8.87
C GLY A 37 13.86 -2.88 9.69
N SER A 38 13.69 -4.19 9.51
CA SER A 38 14.49 -5.21 10.20
C SER A 38 15.48 -5.88 9.24
N GLY A 39 16.58 -6.46 9.72
CA GLY A 39 17.50 -7.25 8.88
C GLY A 39 18.03 -6.47 7.67
N ASP A 40 17.77 -6.95 6.44
CA ASP A 40 18.29 -6.34 5.20
C ASP A 40 17.81 -4.90 4.91
N ALA A 41 16.82 -4.38 5.66
CA ALA A 41 16.45 -2.96 5.60
C ALA A 41 16.52 -2.26 6.97
N GLU A 42 17.38 -2.75 7.86
CA GLU A 42 17.75 -2.02 9.07
C GLU A 42 18.32 -0.63 8.72
N GLY A 43 17.88 0.40 9.45
CA GLY A 43 18.25 1.80 9.21
C GLY A 43 17.45 2.50 8.11
N PHE A 44 16.42 1.86 7.56
CA PHE A 44 15.49 2.44 6.60
C PHE A 44 14.06 2.43 7.14
N ILE A 45 13.29 3.47 6.83
CA ILE A 45 11.86 3.48 7.09
C ILE A 45 11.14 2.72 5.97
N VAL A 46 10.38 1.69 6.33
CA VAL A 46 9.65 0.81 5.41
C VAL A 46 8.17 0.72 5.79
N ILE A 47 7.36 0.16 4.89
CA ILE A 47 5.96 -0.16 5.19
C ILE A 47 5.90 -1.45 6.02
N LYS A 48 5.31 -1.35 7.21
CA LYS A 48 5.15 -2.43 8.19
C LYS A 48 3.81 -3.14 8.05
N GLY A 49 2.78 -2.39 7.65
CA GLY A 49 1.42 -2.90 7.56
C GLY A 49 0.52 -2.07 6.68
N ILE A 50 -0.55 -2.71 6.23
CA ILE A 50 -1.60 -2.15 5.38
C ILE A 50 -2.95 -2.64 5.91
N GLU A 51 -3.92 -1.73 5.97
CA GLU A 51 -5.32 -2.05 6.15
C GLU A 51 -6.16 -1.35 5.08
N ILE A 52 -7.18 -2.07 4.61
CA ILE A 52 -8.21 -1.51 3.73
C ILE A 52 -9.57 -1.76 4.37
N VAL A 53 -10.39 -0.71 4.41
CA VAL A 53 -11.84 -0.80 4.55
C VAL A 53 -12.45 -0.43 3.21
N TRP A 54 -13.32 -1.28 2.69
CA TRP A 54 -13.99 -1.08 1.40
C TRP A 54 -15.35 -0.39 1.56
N PHE A 55 -15.87 0.19 0.49
CA PHE A 55 -17.19 0.83 0.50
C PHE A 55 -18.35 -0.13 0.80
N ASN A 56 -18.16 -1.43 0.57
CA ASN A 56 -19.13 -2.47 0.96
C ASN A 56 -19.07 -2.84 2.46
N GLY A 57 -18.17 -2.22 3.24
CA GLY A 57 -18.02 -2.44 4.68
C GLY A 57 -17.06 -3.58 5.04
N GLU A 58 -16.53 -4.32 4.07
CA GLU A 58 -15.49 -5.31 4.34
C GLU A 58 -14.20 -4.63 4.83
N ARG A 59 -13.40 -5.36 5.61
CA ARG A 59 -12.12 -4.89 6.17
C ARG A 59 -11.12 -6.04 6.19
N LYS A 60 -9.89 -5.77 5.74
CA LYS A 60 -8.75 -6.69 5.88
C LYS A 60 -7.51 -5.89 6.19
N SER A 61 -6.63 -6.48 7.00
CA SER A 61 -5.40 -5.86 7.45
C SER A 61 -4.28 -6.87 7.53
N ILE A 62 -3.07 -6.42 7.26
CA ILE A 62 -1.84 -7.11 7.60
C ILE A 62 -0.92 -6.11 8.27
N TYR A 63 -0.35 -6.47 9.41
CA TYR A 63 0.61 -5.64 10.10
C TYR A 63 1.67 -6.56 10.71
N ASN A 64 2.82 -6.60 10.06
CA ASN A 64 3.85 -7.58 10.37
C ASN A 64 4.92 -6.97 11.27
N HIS A 65 5.29 -7.71 12.32
CA HIS A 65 6.28 -7.30 13.33
C HIS A 65 6.15 -5.83 13.80
N PRO A 66 5.02 -5.47 14.44
CA PRO A 66 4.80 -4.11 14.94
C PRO A 66 5.86 -3.73 15.97
N GLN A 67 6.36 -2.50 15.90
CA GLN A 67 7.37 -1.98 16.80
C GLN A 67 6.88 -0.71 17.52
N PRO A 68 7.34 -0.47 18.77
CA PRO A 68 7.13 0.82 19.43
C PRO A 68 7.75 1.94 18.58
N GLY A 69 6.95 2.93 18.20
CA GLY A 69 7.39 4.06 17.38
C GLY A 69 6.97 3.98 15.91
N ASP A 70 6.36 2.87 15.48
CA ASP A 70 5.73 2.80 14.17
C ASP A 70 4.66 3.91 14.03
N THR A 71 4.69 4.59 12.89
CA THR A 71 3.77 5.66 12.54
C THR A 71 2.61 5.11 11.73
N GLU A 72 1.40 5.32 12.23
CA GLU A 72 0.16 5.07 11.51
C GLU A 72 -0.26 6.34 10.75
N SER A 73 -0.63 6.18 9.48
CA SER A 73 -1.28 7.23 8.70
C SER A 73 -2.40 6.63 7.87
N SER A 74 -3.44 7.41 7.61
CA SER A 74 -4.56 6.93 6.82
C SER A 74 -5.09 7.96 5.83
N PHE A 75 -5.72 7.45 4.76
CA PHE A 75 -6.36 8.22 3.72
C PHE A 75 -7.79 7.73 3.50
N GLU A 76 -8.75 8.65 3.58
CA GLU A 76 -10.17 8.39 3.30
C GLU A 76 -10.51 8.82 1.87
N PHE A 77 -10.91 7.87 1.05
CA PHE A 77 -11.32 8.09 -0.33
C PHE A 77 -12.76 8.58 -0.41
N GLN A 78 -13.04 9.45 -1.37
CA GLN A 78 -14.40 9.81 -1.74
C GLN A 78 -14.87 8.91 -2.90
N ASP A 79 -16.16 8.59 -2.95
CA ASP A 79 -16.74 7.66 -3.94
C ASP A 79 -16.50 8.07 -5.39
N ASP A 80 -16.32 9.36 -5.67
CA ASP A 80 -16.17 9.96 -7.00
C ASP A 80 -14.75 10.47 -7.29
N GLU A 81 -13.78 10.19 -6.43
CA GLU A 81 -12.41 10.69 -6.58
C GLU A 81 -11.51 9.69 -7.33
N VAL A 82 -10.63 10.23 -8.17
CA VAL A 82 -9.61 9.45 -8.87
C VAL A 82 -8.24 9.79 -8.29
N CYS A 83 -7.44 8.75 -8.03
CA CYS A 83 -6.14 8.87 -7.38
C CYS A 83 -5.02 8.48 -8.34
N LEU A 84 -4.04 9.37 -8.50
CA LEU A 84 -2.74 9.08 -9.07
C LEU A 84 -1.85 8.49 -7.97
N TRP A 85 -1.35 7.29 -8.22
CA TRP A 85 -0.54 6.53 -7.26
C TRP A 85 0.93 6.54 -7.65
N SER A 86 1.81 6.77 -6.66
CA SER A 86 3.24 6.53 -6.79
C SER A 86 3.70 5.61 -5.66
N ILE A 87 4.72 4.80 -5.94
CA ILE A 87 5.21 3.77 -5.03
C ILE A 87 6.72 3.95 -4.85
N GLY A 88 7.20 3.84 -3.62
CA GLY A 88 8.63 3.68 -3.32
C GLY A 88 8.91 2.25 -2.90
N ALA A 89 9.93 1.61 -3.46
CA ALA A 89 10.35 0.29 -3.04
C ALA A 89 11.86 0.07 -3.20
N GLY A 90 12.41 -0.81 -2.36
CA GLY A 90 13.76 -1.35 -2.47
C GLY A 90 13.69 -2.85 -2.26
N TRP A 91 14.41 -3.36 -1.25
CA TRP A 91 14.22 -4.74 -0.79
C TRP A 91 12.81 -4.98 -0.23
N ARG A 92 12.19 -3.90 0.28
CA ARG A 92 10.83 -3.87 0.82
C ARG A 92 10.01 -2.78 0.19
N LEU A 93 8.71 -2.80 0.43
CA LEU A 93 7.86 -1.66 0.17
C LEU A 93 8.23 -0.53 1.13
N VAL A 94 8.47 0.67 0.60
CA VAL A 94 8.99 1.81 1.37
C VAL A 94 7.95 2.91 1.52
N ARG A 95 7.19 3.19 0.46
CA ARG A 95 6.37 4.39 0.39
C ARG A 95 5.13 4.22 -0.46
N PHE A 96 4.04 4.86 -0.02
CA PHE A 96 2.89 5.17 -0.86
C PHE A 96 2.74 6.68 -1.00
N GLU A 97 2.40 7.12 -2.19
CA GLU A 97 1.93 8.49 -2.44
C GLU A 97 0.64 8.46 -3.24
N ILE A 98 -0.29 9.33 -2.86
CA ILE A 98 -1.59 9.51 -3.47
C ILE A 98 -1.75 10.99 -3.78
N ASN A 99 -2.06 11.32 -5.02
CA ASN A 99 -2.52 12.65 -5.42
C ASN A 99 -3.87 12.51 -6.11
N THR A 100 -4.83 13.35 -5.74
CA THR A 100 -6.20 13.21 -6.26
C THR A 100 -6.55 14.31 -7.25
N ASP A 101 -7.50 14.00 -8.13
CA ASP A 101 -8.07 14.99 -9.06
C ASP A 101 -8.80 16.15 -8.35
N LYS A 102 -9.10 15.97 -7.07
CA LYS A 102 -9.64 17.00 -6.16
C LYS A 102 -8.58 17.81 -5.42
N GLY A 103 -7.30 17.62 -5.73
CA GLY A 103 -6.20 18.38 -5.16
C GLY A 103 -5.77 17.97 -3.75
N ARG A 104 -6.16 16.77 -3.29
CA ARG A 104 -5.65 16.20 -2.04
C ARG A 104 -4.37 15.43 -2.31
N SER A 105 -3.43 15.51 -1.38
CA SER A 105 -2.19 14.76 -1.42
C SER A 105 -1.97 14.04 -0.10
N TRP A 106 -1.45 12.83 -0.17
CA TRP A 106 -1.10 12.04 0.99
C TRP A 106 0.10 11.16 0.68
N ALA A 107 1.01 11.02 1.63
CA ALA A 107 2.14 10.14 1.50
C ALA A 107 2.59 9.60 2.85
N VAL A 108 3.04 8.35 2.87
CA VAL A 108 3.43 7.61 4.07
C VAL A 108 4.63 6.71 3.78
N GLY A 109 5.48 6.52 4.77
CA GLY A 109 6.69 5.71 4.67
C GLY A 109 7.96 6.51 4.38
N GLY A 110 9.04 5.78 4.12
CA GLY A 110 10.38 6.35 3.93
C GLY A 110 10.58 7.00 2.56
N THR A 111 11.78 7.49 2.29
CA THR A 111 12.17 8.09 1.00
C THR A 111 13.37 7.37 0.36
N SER A 112 13.73 6.20 0.87
CA SER A 112 14.79 5.34 0.33
C SER A 112 14.28 4.45 -0.80
N GLY A 113 15.21 3.87 -1.58
CA GLY A 113 14.88 2.94 -2.67
C GLY A 113 14.54 3.62 -3.99
N GLU A 114 14.04 2.83 -4.92
CA GLU A 114 13.56 3.30 -6.23
C GLU A 114 12.14 3.87 -6.10
N HIS A 115 11.92 5.02 -6.74
CA HIS A 115 10.62 5.67 -6.80
C HIS A 115 9.96 5.44 -8.16
N TYR A 116 8.74 4.92 -8.14
CA TYR A 116 7.91 4.65 -9.31
C TYR A 116 6.75 5.65 -9.33
N PRO A 117 6.89 6.79 -10.01
CA PRO A 117 5.83 7.79 -10.09
C PRO A 117 4.70 7.36 -11.03
N GLY A 118 3.46 7.63 -10.64
CA GLY A 118 2.29 7.51 -11.54
C GLY A 118 2.03 6.09 -12.06
N VAL A 119 2.16 5.08 -11.19
CA VAL A 119 1.99 3.66 -11.55
C VAL A 119 0.57 3.33 -11.96
N ALA A 120 -0.42 4.04 -11.40
CA ALA A 120 -1.84 3.88 -11.69
C ALA A 120 -2.59 5.21 -11.51
N ASN A 121 -3.72 5.35 -12.20
CA ASN A 121 -4.63 6.49 -12.08
C ASN A 121 -6.07 5.96 -11.90
N GLY A 122 -6.43 5.61 -10.67
CA GLY A 122 -7.65 4.87 -10.40
C GLY A 122 -7.93 4.64 -8.91
N LYS A 123 -8.92 3.80 -8.64
CA LYS A 123 -9.35 3.47 -7.28
C LYS A 123 -8.72 2.16 -6.81
N LEU A 124 -8.19 2.14 -5.59
CA LEU A 124 -7.59 0.94 -5.02
C LEU A 124 -8.65 -0.16 -4.83
N ILE A 125 -8.39 -1.37 -5.33
CA ILE A 125 -9.19 -2.56 -5.04
C ILE A 125 -8.50 -3.42 -3.98
N GLY A 126 -7.21 -3.70 -4.11
CA GLY A 126 -6.56 -4.64 -3.22
C GLY A 126 -5.12 -4.93 -3.56
N PHE A 127 -4.53 -5.84 -2.77
CA PHE A 127 -3.13 -6.22 -2.88
C PHE A 127 -2.94 -7.72 -2.87
N GLU A 128 -2.06 -8.21 -3.73
CA GLU A 128 -1.29 -9.42 -3.46
C GLU A 128 0.01 -8.99 -2.79
N LEU A 129 0.39 -9.62 -1.69
CA LEU A 129 1.53 -9.24 -0.87
C LEU A 129 2.46 -10.42 -0.60
N SER A 130 3.73 -10.13 -0.29
CA SER A 130 4.56 -11.04 0.48
C SER A 130 5.09 -10.36 1.74
N THR A 131 5.00 -11.04 2.88
CA THR A 131 5.42 -10.49 4.17
C THR A 131 6.25 -11.47 4.99
N GLY A 132 7.57 -11.41 4.85
CA GLY A 132 8.53 -12.09 5.70
C GLY A 132 8.72 -11.32 7.01
N TRP A 133 9.44 -10.20 6.97
CA TRP A 133 9.67 -9.34 8.15
C TRP A 133 8.73 -8.13 8.21
N GLU A 134 8.44 -7.53 7.06
CA GLU A 134 7.52 -6.40 6.93
C GLU A 134 6.68 -6.62 5.65
N ILE A 135 6.25 -5.55 4.96
CA ILE A 135 5.70 -5.69 3.60
C ILE A 135 6.87 -5.72 2.61
N ASP A 136 7.32 -6.92 2.26
CA ASP A 136 8.51 -7.09 1.41
C ASP A 136 8.18 -6.88 -0.07
N TRP A 137 6.96 -7.25 -0.48
CA TRP A 137 6.53 -7.26 -1.87
C TRP A 137 5.05 -6.92 -2.02
N ALA A 138 4.69 -6.24 -3.11
CA ALA A 138 3.31 -5.97 -3.45
C ALA A 138 3.04 -5.97 -4.97
N LYS A 139 1.95 -6.61 -5.38
CA LYS A 139 1.20 -6.26 -6.60
C LYS A 139 -0.11 -5.62 -6.19
N ILE A 140 -0.49 -4.57 -6.91
CA ILE A 140 -1.62 -3.72 -6.55
C ILE A 140 -2.63 -3.74 -7.68
N THR A 141 -3.90 -3.94 -7.34
CA THR A 141 -5.00 -3.92 -8.30
C THR A 141 -5.82 -2.65 -8.13
N PHE A 142 -6.05 -1.95 -9.23
CA PHE A 142 -6.81 -0.72 -9.33
C PHE A 142 -8.00 -0.87 -10.28
N LEU A 143 -9.03 -0.04 -10.07
CA LEU A 143 -10.14 0.17 -11.00
C LEU A 143 -9.91 1.48 -11.79
N GLU A 144 -9.80 1.39 -13.11
CA GLU A 144 -9.63 2.52 -14.05
C GLU A 144 -10.77 2.57 -15.08
#